data_AF-A0A2D5FEP7-F1
#
_entry.id   AF-A0A2D5FEP7-F1
#
_cell.length_a   1.000
_cell.length_b   1.000
_cell.length_c   1.000
_cell.angle_alpha   90.00
_cell.angle_beta   90.00
_cell.angle_gamma   90.00
#
_symmetry.space_group_name_H-M   'P 1'
#
loop_
_entity.id
_entity.type
_entity.pdbx_description
1 polymer ?
#
loop_
_entity_poly.entity_id
_entity_poly.type
_entity_poly.pdbx_seq_one_letter_code
_entity_poly.pdbx_strand_id
1 'polypeptide(L)'
;MQQSVPISTVTGGGWTECFREGFDGDDISAVADVLANCPGADLMMACSPTGSDTLTLLAQASRADVTFEAGTGNVTNNANGVEWYFNDSYSWGFAPGGESVSRSSCDVASSQGDLRMCIHTGGGFIEDGYRCGNNFVNGDPTWERIIFAANAAPSQPVPALPFWVLGLLCAGLAGLVGSRLRRRA
;
A
#
# COMPACT_ATOMS: atom_id res chain seq x y z
N MET A 1 -3.44 8.72 0.65
CA MET A 1 -4.78 8.39 0.12
C MET A 1 -5.18 9.36 -0.98
N GLN A 2 -6.12 8.98 -1.85
CA GLN A 2 -6.65 9.81 -2.94
C GLN A 2 -8.14 9.49 -3.15
N GLN A 3 -8.90 10.45 -3.69
CA GLN A 3 -10.32 10.31 -4.03
C GLN A 3 -10.52 10.53 -5.53
N SER A 4 -11.62 9.99 -6.07
CA SER A 4 -12.04 10.21 -7.46
C SER A 4 -10.97 9.89 -8.50
N VAL A 5 -10.32 8.72 -8.35
CA VAL A 5 -9.22 8.30 -9.22
C VAL A 5 -9.73 7.34 -10.29
N PRO A 6 -9.56 7.62 -11.60
CA PRO A 6 -9.91 6.66 -12.64
C PRO A 6 -9.11 5.36 -12.48
N ILE A 7 -9.76 4.20 -12.65
CA ILE A 7 -9.08 2.88 -12.60
C ILE A 7 -7.94 2.82 -13.62
N SER A 8 -8.10 3.45 -14.78
CA SER A 8 -7.05 3.57 -15.81
C SER A 8 -5.81 4.33 -15.35
N THR A 9 -5.93 5.26 -14.39
CA THR A 9 -4.78 5.95 -13.79
C THR A 9 -4.00 5.01 -12.88
N VAL A 10 -4.70 4.17 -12.12
CA VAL A 10 -4.09 3.16 -11.23
C VAL A 10 -3.39 2.09 -12.07
N THR A 11 -4.08 1.49 -13.04
CA THR A 11 -3.51 0.42 -13.87
C THR A 11 -2.42 0.92 -14.80
N GLY A 12 -2.58 2.11 -15.38
CA GLY A 12 -1.52 2.79 -16.12
C GLY A 12 -0.32 3.20 -15.25
N GLY A 13 -0.52 3.33 -13.94
CA GLY A 13 0.49 3.64 -12.94
C GLY A 13 1.30 2.44 -12.44
N GLY A 14 1.13 1.26 -13.04
CA GLY A 14 1.89 0.05 -12.68
C GLY A 14 1.29 -0.76 -11.53
N TRP A 15 -0.02 -0.68 -11.35
CA TRP A 15 -0.77 -1.51 -10.41
C TRP A 15 -1.65 -2.52 -11.17
N THR A 16 -1.79 -3.72 -10.63
CA THR A 16 -2.70 -4.73 -11.17
C THR A 16 -3.79 -5.02 -10.15
N GLU A 17 -5.04 -4.96 -10.60
CA GLU A 17 -6.17 -5.43 -9.80
C GLU A 17 -6.05 -6.95 -9.63
N CYS A 18 -6.10 -7.40 -8.38
CA CYS A 18 -5.93 -8.81 -8.04
C CYS A 18 -7.10 -9.35 -7.21
N PHE A 19 -7.99 -8.47 -6.74
CA PHE A 19 -9.19 -8.84 -6.00
C PHE A 19 -10.25 -7.74 -6.11
N ARG A 20 -11.50 -8.17 -6.24
CA ARG A 20 -12.70 -7.33 -6.27
C ARG A 20 -13.88 -8.14 -5.76
N GLU A 21 -14.69 -7.54 -4.91
CA GLU A 21 -15.88 -8.17 -4.33
C GLU A 21 -16.87 -7.10 -3.86
N GLY A 22 -18.14 -7.45 -3.72
CA GLY A 22 -19.16 -6.57 -3.14
C GLY A 22 -18.92 -6.30 -1.65
N PHE A 23 -19.57 -5.28 -1.10
CA PHE A 23 -19.63 -5.05 0.35
C PHE A 23 -20.83 -5.72 1.04
N ASP A 24 -21.65 -6.45 0.29
CA ASP A 24 -22.85 -7.18 0.74
C ASP A 24 -22.54 -8.34 1.69
N GLY A 25 -21.34 -8.93 1.60
CA GLY A 25 -20.95 -10.09 2.41
C GLY A 25 -21.58 -11.40 1.95
N ASP A 26 -22.20 -11.40 0.75
CA ASP A 26 -22.73 -12.62 0.12
C ASP A 26 -21.59 -13.49 -0.43
N ASP A 27 -20.49 -12.87 -0.83
CA ASP A 27 -19.23 -13.54 -1.15
C ASP A 27 -18.28 -13.46 0.07
N ILE A 28 -17.82 -14.64 0.53
CA ILE A 28 -16.93 -14.80 1.68
C ILE A 28 -15.54 -15.26 1.24
N SER A 29 -14.74 -14.32 0.77
CA SER A 29 -13.35 -14.59 0.39
C SER A 29 -12.45 -14.76 1.62
N ALA A 30 -11.65 -15.83 1.66
CA ALA A 30 -10.64 -15.99 2.70
C ALA A 30 -9.56 -14.92 2.56
N VAL A 31 -9.22 -14.25 3.66
CA VAL A 31 -8.19 -13.19 3.67
C VAL A 31 -6.85 -13.71 3.16
N ALA A 32 -6.49 -14.95 3.52
CA ALA A 32 -5.29 -15.60 3.03
C ALA A 32 -5.27 -15.76 1.50
N ASP A 33 -6.40 -16.08 0.88
CA ASP A 33 -6.52 -16.25 -0.58
C ASP A 33 -6.44 -14.90 -1.29
N VAL A 34 -7.10 -13.87 -0.75
CA VAL A 34 -6.98 -12.49 -1.27
C VAL A 34 -5.52 -12.05 -1.27
N LEU A 35 -4.83 -12.25 -0.15
CA LEU A 35 -3.42 -11.91 -0.01
C LEU A 35 -2.53 -12.76 -0.93
N ALA A 36 -2.83 -14.05 -1.14
CA ALA A 36 -2.10 -14.91 -2.07
C ALA A 36 -2.28 -14.48 -3.53
N ASN A 37 -3.49 -14.08 -3.92
CA ASN A 37 -3.82 -13.57 -5.25
C ASN A 37 -3.20 -12.18 -5.53
N CYS A 38 -2.87 -11.44 -4.48
CA CYS A 38 -2.23 -10.13 -4.53
C CYS A 38 -0.77 -10.19 -4.04
N PRO A 39 0.19 -10.83 -4.72
CA PRO A 39 1.53 -11.10 -4.19
C PRO A 39 2.49 -9.89 -4.16
N GLY A 40 2.03 -8.70 -4.56
CA GLY A 40 2.87 -7.50 -4.65
C GLY A 40 3.50 -7.08 -3.31
N ALA A 41 4.67 -6.44 -3.40
CA ALA A 41 5.37 -5.86 -2.25
C ALA A 41 4.62 -4.67 -1.64
N ASP A 42 3.87 -3.95 -2.48
CA ASP A 42 2.96 -2.89 -2.08
C ASP A 42 1.53 -3.30 -2.43
N LEU A 43 0.60 -2.91 -1.56
CA LEU A 43 -0.83 -3.14 -1.72
C LEU A 43 -1.57 -1.80 -1.73
N MET A 44 -2.67 -1.77 -2.47
CA MET A 44 -3.61 -0.66 -2.48
C MET A 44 -5.00 -1.18 -2.13
N MET A 45 -5.62 -0.61 -1.11
CA MET A 45 -7.04 -0.79 -0.82
C MET A 45 -7.84 0.32 -1.47
N ALA A 46 -8.93 -0.02 -2.12
CA ALA A 46 -9.82 0.92 -2.77
C ALA A 46 -11.29 0.49 -2.69
N CYS A 47 -12.19 1.43 -2.99
CA CYS A 47 -13.61 1.15 -3.10
C CYS A 47 -14.30 2.05 -4.14
N SER A 48 -15.39 1.57 -4.72
CA SER A 48 -16.21 2.27 -5.71
C SER A 48 -17.66 1.77 -5.68
N PRO A 49 -18.60 2.50 -6.31
CA PRO A 49 -19.86 1.91 -6.73
C PRO A 49 -19.60 0.81 -7.77
N THR A 50 -20.37 -0.27 -7.72
CA THR A 50 -20.26 -1.42 -8.61
C THR A 50 -20.36 -0.98 -10.07
N GLY A 51 -19.36 -1.35 -10.88
CA GLY A 51 -19.30 -1.04 -12.31
C GLY A 51 -18.82 0.39 -12.64
N SER A 52 -18.34 1.14 -11.65
CA SER A 52 -17.71 2.45 -11.87
C SER A 52 -16.29 2.32 -12.43
N ASP A 53 -15.96 3.12 -13.44
CA ASP A 53 -14.57 3.26 -13.93
C ASP A 53 -13.71 4.19 -13.04
N THR A 54 -14.29 4.74 -11.97
CA THR A 54 -13.64 5.67 -11.04
C THR A 54 -13.73 5.15 -9.62
N LEU A 55 -12.57 5.04 -8.97
CA LEU A 55 -12.43 4.73 -7.56
C LEU A 55 -12.86 5.93 -6.73
N THR A 56 -13.76 5.71 -5.78
CA THR A 56 -14.22 6.75 -4.85
C THR A 56 -13.10 7.15 -3.90
N LEU A 57 -12.42 6.15 -3.35
CA LEU A 57 -11.34 6.32 -2.37
C LEU A 57 -10.31 5.20 -2.55
N LEU A 58 -9.03 5.54 -2.41
CA LEU A 58 -7.94 4.58 -2.36
C LEU A 58 -6.81 5.04 -1.43
N ALA A 59 -6.08 4.07 -0.91
CA ALA A 59 -4.82 4.27 -0.21
C ALA A 59 -3.86 3.11 -0.51
N GLN A 60 -2.56 3.37 -0.47
CA GLN A 60 -1.53 2.36 -0.71
C GLN A 60 -0.35 2.52 0.24
N ALA A 61 0.28 1.40 0.58
CA ALA A 61 1.52 1.33 1.31
C ALA A 61 2.20 -0.02 1.05
N SER A 62 3.32 -0.29 1.74
CA SER A 62 3.90 -1.62 1.70
C SER A 62 2.89 -2.65 2.20
N ARG A 63 2.97 -3.88 1.69
CA ARG A 63 2.12 -4.99 2.12
C ARG A 63 2.10 -5.12 3.64
N ALA A 64 3.27 -5.02 4.27
CA ALA A 64 3.42 -5.16 5.72
C ALA A 64 2.67 -4.05 6.48
N ASP A 65 2.62 -2.84 5.93
CA ASP A 65 1.86 -1.74 6.54
C ASP A 65 0.36 -1.92 6.33
N VAL A 66 -0.07 -2.28 5.11
CA VAL A 66 -1.49 -2.51 4.77
C VAL A 66 -2.09 -3.67 5.58
N THR A 67 -1.28 -4.69 5.89
CA THR A 67 -1.67 -5.83 6.73
C THR A 67 -1.08 -5.74 8.14
N PHE A 68 -0.89 -4.53 8.67
CA PHE A 68 -0.36 -4.36 10.02
C PHE A 68 -1.34 -4.92 11.08
N GLU A 69 -0.90 -5.95 11.80
CA GLU A 69 -1.67 -6.62 12.85
C GLU A 69 -1.95 -5.70 14.04
N ALA A 70 -3.13 -5.09 14.03
CA ALA A 70 -3.63 -4.17 15.06
C ALA A 70 -4.46 -4.88 16.15
N GLY A 71 -4.73 -6.18 15.99
CA GLY A 71 -5.67 -6.92 16.82
C GLY A 71 -7.06 -6.27 16.82
N THR A 72 -7.74 -6.31 17.96
CA THR A 72 -9.09 -5.75 18.14
C THR A 72 -9.12 -4.35 18.76
N GLY A 73 -7.96 -3.73 18.97
CA GLY A 73 -7.85 -2.40 19.56
C GLY A 73 -7.83 -1.26 18.55
N ASN A 74 -7.70 -0.03 19.06
CA ASN A 74 -7.53 1.20 18.28
C ASN A 74 -6.05 1.48 17.98
N VAL A 75 -5.32 0.44 17.55
CA VAL A 75 -3.90 0.54 17.18
C VAL A 75 -3.82 0.70 15.67
N THR A 76 -2.91 1.55 15.21
CA THR A 76 -2.65 1.78 13.79
C THR A 76 -1.14 1.82 13.53
N ASN A 77 -0.78 1.67 12.25
CA ASN A 77 0.57 1.90 11.76
C ASN A 77 0.55 2.99 10.68
N ASN A 78 1.30 4.07 10.90
CA ASN A 78 1.36 5.17 9.95
C ASN A 78 2.33 4.85 8.82
N ALA A 79 1.83 4.79 7.58
CA ALA A 79 2.64 4.66 6.39
C ALA A 79 2.03 5.48 5.25
N ASN A 80 2.87 6.24 4.53
CA ASN A 80 2.45 7.13 3.44
C ASN A 80 1.34 8.13 3.83
N GLY A 81 1.36 8.61 5.08
CA GLY A 81 0.35 9.55 5.59
C GLY A 81 -1.03 8.92 5.75
N VAL A 82 -1.09 7.60 5.97
CA VAL A 82 -2.30 6.80 6.18
C VAL A 82 -2.09 5.97 7.44
N GLU A 83 -3.11 5.90 8.29
CA GLU A 83 -3.16 5.03 9.46
C GLU A 83 -3.77 3.69 9.06
N TRP A 84 -2.94 2.65 8.98
CA TRP A 84 -3.37 1.31 8.59
C TRP A 84 -3.69 0.44 9.80
N TYR A 85 -4.69 -0.43 9.65
CA TYR A 85 -5.01 -1.45 10.64
C TYR A 85 -5.56 -2.70 9.96
N PHE A 86 -5.18 -3.84 10.49
CA PHE A 86 -5.63 -5.15 10.03
C PHE A 86 -5.75 -6.11 11.20
N ASN A 87 -6.77 -6.96 11.15
CA ASN A 87 -6.86 -8.19 11.89
C ASN A 87 -7.89 -9.06 11.18
N ASP A 88 -7.53 -10.29 10.81
CA ASP A 88 -8.36 -11.21 10.03
C ASP A 88 -9.64 -11.72 10.72
N SER A 89 -9.85 -11.31 11.97
CA SER A 89 -10.98 -11.69 12.82
C SER A 89 -11.64 -10.46 13.47
N TYR A 90 -11.42 -9.26 12.91
CA TYR A 90 -12.06 -8.05 13.40
C TYR A 90 -12.36 -6.99 12.32
N SER A 91 -11.33 -6.43 11.69
CA SER A 91 -11.50 -5.49 10.56
C SER A 91 -10.20 -5.21 9.84
N TRP A 92 -10.33 -4.80 8.59
CA TRP A 92 -9.24 -4.29 7.76
C TRP A 92 -9.63 -2.92 7.20
N GLY A 93 -8.71 -1.96 7.21
CA GLY A 93 -8.98 -0.66 6.64
C GLY A 93 -7.92 0.38 6.94
N PHE A 94 -8.30 1.63 6.72
CA PHE A 94 -7.41 2.76 6.91
C PHE A 94 -8.14 4.06 7.27
N ALA A 95 -7.38 4.97 7.87
CA ALA A 95 -7.78 6.35 8.17
C ALA A 95 -6.70 7.37 7.77
N PRO A 96 -7.00 8.68 7.80
CA PRO A 96 -6.00 9.71 7.51
C PRO A 96 -4.83 9.73 8.49
N GLY A 97 -3.63 10.00 8.00
CA GLY A 97 -2.43 10.10 8.83
C GLY A 97 -2.60 11.07 10.00
N GLY A 98 -2.25 10.62 11.20
CA GLY A 98 -2.39 11.40 12.43
C GLY A 98 -3.81 11.40 13.04
N GLU A 99 -4.79 10.75 12.39
CA GLU A 99 -6.12 10.56 12.97
C GLU A 99 -6.17 9.31 13.84
N SER A 100 -6.91 9.38 14.95
CA SER A 100 -7.30 8.17 15.68
C SER A 100 -8.37 7.38 14.92
N VAL A 101 -8.40 6.07 15.17
CA VAL A 101 -9.51 5.18 14.80
C VAL A 101 -10.36 4.86 16.02
N SER A 102 -11.63 4.53 15.80
CA SER A 102 -12.54 4.02 16.82
C SER A 102 -13.16 2.72 16.33
N ARG A 103 -12.50 1.59 16.58
CA ARG A 103 -12.91 0.28 16.07
C ARG A 103 -13.88 -0.40 17.03
N SER A 104 -15.10 -0.62 16.55
CA SER A 104 -16.13 -1.49 17.16
C SER A 104 -16.58 -2.46 16.08
N SER A 105 -15.74 -3.46 15.80
CA SER A 105 -15.68 -4.30 14.60
C SER A 105 -15.46 -3.56 13.28
N CYS A 106 -15.61 -2.24 13.21
CA CYS A 106 -15.03 -1.38 12.18
C CYS A 106 -14.79 0.04 12.70
N ASP A 107 -14.04 0.86 11.95
CA ASP A 107 -13.74 2.26 12.31
C ASP A 107 -14.97 3.17 12.16
N VAL A 108 -15.58 3.51 13.29
CA VAL A 108 -16.77 4.37 13.40
C VAL A 108 -16.44 5.84 13.65
N ALA A 109 -15.16 6.23 13.63
CA ALA A 109 -14.78 7.62 13.80
C ALA A 109 -15.38 8.51 12.69
N SER A 110 -15.84 9.70 13.08
CA SER A 110 -16.48 10.66 12.16
C SER A 110 -15.53 11.71 11.60
N SER A 111 -14.37 11.94 12.23
CA SER A 111 -13.41 12.93 11.74
C SER A 111 -12.85 12.51 10.39
N GLN A 112 -12.89 13.41 9.42
CA GLN A 112 -12.40 13.15 8.05
C GLN A 112 -12.97 11.84 7.46
N GLY A 113 -14.27 11.62 7.68
CA GLY A 113 -14.94 10.37 7.31
C GLY A 113 -14.86 10.04 5.82
N ASP A 114 -14.77 11.05 4.94
CA ASP A 114 -14.62 10.91 3.49
C ASP A 114 -13.30 10.23 3.07
N LEU A 115 -12.35 10.14 4.00
CA LEU A 115 -11.01 9.61 3.77
C LEU A 115 -10.76 8.28 4.52
N ARG A 116 -11.81 7.63 5.02
CA ARG A 116 -11.73 6.36 5.76
C ARG A 116 -12.36 5.22 4.98
N MET A 117 -11.77 4.02 5.09
CA MET A 117 -12.35 2.79 4.56
C MET A 117 -12.27 1.70 5.62
N CYS A 118 -13.33 0.90 5.76
CA CYS A 118 -13.32 -0.23 6.67
C CYS A 118 -14.17 -1.39 6.14
N ILE A 119 -13.61 -2.60 6.18
CA ILE A 119 -14.29 -3.87 5.94
C ILE A 119 -14.27 -4.71 7.22
N HIS A 120 -15.36 -5.41 7.48
CA HIS A 120 -15.43 -6.43 8.50
C HIS A 120 -14.69 -7.69 8.05
N THR A 121 -14.10 -8.37 9.02
CA THR A 121 -13.43 -9.65 8.82
C THR A 121 -13.70 -10.54 10.02
N GLY A 122 -13.89 -11.83 9.81
CA GLY A 122 -14.21 -12.78 10.86
C GLY A 122 -13.66 -14.17 10.54
N GLY A 123 -12.98 -14.80 11.50
CA GLY A 123 -12.49 -16.18 11.35
C GLY A 123 -11.56 -16.41 10.16
N GLY A 124 -10.84 -15.38 9.70
CA GLY A 124 -9.96 -15.45 8.53
C GLY A 124 -10.65 -15.12 7.20
N PHE A 125 -11.90 -14.67 7.21
CA PHE A 125 -12.67 -14.32 6.03
C PHE A 125 -12.98 -12.83 5.98
N ILE A 126 -13.13 -12.30 4.77
CA ILE A 126 -13.74 -10.99 4.55
C ILE A 126 -15.26 -11.17 4.62
N GLU A 127 -15.93 -10.29 5.36
CA GLU A 127 -17.38 -10.31 5.56
C GLU A 127 -18.03 -9.14 4.79
N ASP A 128 -18.90 -8.36 5.43
CA ASP A 128 -19.51 -7.17 4.86
C ASP A 128 -18.63 -5.90 5.02
N GLY A 129 -19.01 -4.84 4.33
CA GLY A 129 -18.35 -3.54 4.42
C GLY A 129 -18.96 -2.61 5.44
N TYR A 130 -18.15 -1.80 6.13
CA TYR A 130 -18.70 -0.71 6.92
C TYR A 130 -18.78 0.60 6.14
N ARG A 131 -17.68 0.99 5.47
CA ARG A 131 -17.60 2.28 4.80
C ARG A 131 -16.64 2.35 3.62
N CYS A 132 -17.03 3.17 2.66
CA CYS A 132 -16.20 3.73 1.59
C CYS A 132 -16.26 5.27 1.66
N GLY A 133 -15.33 5.87 2.41
CA GLY A 133 -15.40 7.28 2.77
C GLY A 133 -16.62 7.60 3.64
N ASN A 134 -17.39 8.61 3.24
CA ASN A 134 -18.66 8.99 3.88
C ASN A 134 -19.85 8.12 3.45
N ASN A 135 -19.64 7.15 2.56
CA ASN A 135 -20.68 6.20 2.17
C ASN A 135 -20.65 5.03 3.14
N PHE A 136 -21.72 4.85 3.89
CA PHE A 136 -21.91 3.68 4.77
C PHE A 136 -22.51 2.55 3.93
N VAL A 137 -21.78 1.44 3.82
CA VAL A 137 -22.04 0.38 2.83
C VAL A 137 -22.34 -0.98 3.48
N ASN A 138 -22.84 -0.95 4.73
CA ASN A 138 -23.22 -2.12 5.53
C ASN A 138 -24.17 -3.04 4.74
N GLY A 139 -23.62 -4.11 4.17
CA GLY A 139 -24.38 -5.06 3.36
C GLY A 139 -24.87 -4.51 2.01
N ASP A 140 -24.24 -3.46 1.46
CA ASP A 140 -24.69 -2.82 0.21
C ASP A 140 -24.04 -3.46 -1.04
N PRO A 141 -24.81 -4.17 -1.89
CA PRO A 141 -24.28 -4.81 -3.10
C PRO A 141 -23.96 -3.80 -4.23
N THR A 142 -24.36 -2.54 -4.09
CA THR A 142 -24.10 -1.48 -5.07
C THR A 142 -22.72 -0.85 -4.91
N TRP A 143 -21.95 -1.30 -3.92
CA TRP A 143 -20.58 -0.91 -3.69
C TRP A 143 -19.67 -2.13 -3.66
N GLU A 144 -18.42 -1.90 -4.05
CA GLU A 144 -17.38 -2.92 -4.13
C GLU A 144 -16.08 -2.45 -3.48
N ARG A 145 -15.38 -3.41 -2.92
CA ARG A 145 -14.02 -3.31 -2.38
C ARG A 145 -13.04 -3.92 -3.38
N ILE A 146 -11.90 -3.27 -3.54
CA ILE A 146 -10.92 -3.65 -4.56
C ILE A 146 -9.54 -3.61 -3.92
N ILE A 147 -8.72 -4.64 -4.19
CA ILE A 147 -7.30 -4.66 -3.86
C ILE A 147 -6.48 -4.68 -5.15
N PHE A 148 -5.49 -3.81 -5.20
CA PHE A 148 -4.45 -3.84 -6.23
C PHE A 148 -3.11 -4.21 -5.59
N ALA A 149 -2.27 -4.88 -6.38
CA ALA A 149 -0.88 -5.13 -6.06
C ALA A 149 0.01 -4.33 -7.02
N ALA A 150 1.09 -3.74 -6.50
CA ALA A 150 2.09 -3.14 -7.37
C ALA A 150 2.69 -4.21 -8.28
N ASN A 151 2.84 -3.88 -9.56
CA ASN A 151 3.48 -4.77 -10.52
C ASN A 151 4.92 -5.04 -10.05
N ALA A 152 5.36 -6.29 -10.16
CA ALA A 152 6.77 -6.59 -9.97
C ALA A 152 7.59 -5.66 -10.88
N ALA A 153 8.60 -4.99 -10.32
CA ALA A 153 9.52 -4.21 -11.13
C ALA A 153 10.02 -5.14 -12.25
N PRO A 154 9.94 -4.71 -13.53
CA PRO A 154 10.42 -5.57 -14.61
C PRO A 154 11.87 -5.91 -14.29
N SER A 155 12.21 -7.19 -14.25
CA SER A 155 13.57 -7.65 -13.99
C SER A 155 14.47 -7.14 -15.11
N GLN A 156 15.04 -5.95 -14.92
CA GLN A 156 16.06 -5.47 -15.83
C GLN A 156 17.25 -6.39 -15.64
N PRO A 157 17.73 -7.09 -16.69
CA PRO A 157 18.99 -7.79 -16.58
C PRO A 157 20.02 -6.72 -16.23
N VAL A 158 20.67 -6.85 -15.06
CA VAL A 158 21.80 -6.00 -14.71
C VAL A 158 22.77 -6.12 -15.88
N PRO A 159 23.10 -5.04 -16.63
CA PRO A 159 24.09 -5.16 -17.67
C PRO A 159 25.36 -5.60 -16.97
N ALA A 160 25.81 -6.83 -17.27
CA ALA A 160 27.10 -7.29 -16.83
C ALA A 160 28.12 -6.29 -17.39
N LEU A 161 28.61 -5.39 -16.54
CA LEU A 161 29.66 -4.47 -16.94
C LEU A 161 30.81 -5.34 -17.41
N PRO A 162 31.33 -5.15 -18.64
CA PRO A 162 32.46 -5.93 -19.10
C PRO A 162 33.60 -5.74 -18.10
N PHE A 163 34.25 -6.83 -17.68
CA PHE A 163 35.33 -6.86 -16.68
C PHE A 163 36.49 -5.89 -16.96
N TRP A 164 36.58 -5.34 -18.18
CA TRP A 164 37.52 -4.31 -18.59
C TRP A 164 37.23 -2.91 -18.02
N VAL A 165 36.03 -2.65 -17.45
CA VAL A 165 35.67 -1.35 -16.86
C VAL A 165 36.15 -1.23 -15.39
N LEU A 166 36.55 -2.33 -14.73
CA LEU A 166 37.10 -2.29 -13.36
C LEU A 166 38.60 -1.89 -13.28
N GLY A 167 39.27 -1.64 -14.40
CA GLY A 167 40.72 -1.41 -14.45
C GLY A 167 41.21 0.04 -14.32
N LEU A 168 40.35 1.03 -14.15
CA LEU A 168 40.70 2.46 -14.34
C LEU A 168 40.51 3.35 -13.10
N LEU A 169 40.69 2.81 -11.89
CA LEU A 169 40.69 3.61 -10.65
C LEU A 169 41.90 3.41 -9.70
N CYS A 170 42.94 2.66 -10.09
CA CYS A 170 44.10 2.41 -9.21
C CYS A 170 45.47 2.88 -9.74
N ALA A 171 45.55 3.69 -10.79
CA ALA A 171 46.84 4.19 -11.29
C ALA A 171 46.86 5.72 -11.37
N GLY A 172 47.24 6.39 -10.27
CA GLY A 172 47.32 7.85 -10.29
C GLY A 172 47.88 8.54 -9.05
N LEU A 173 48.86 7.98 -8.34
CA LEU A 173 49.68 8.77 -7.39
C LEU A 173 51.14 8.32 -7.45
N ALA A 174 51.89 8.85 -8.42
CA ALA A 174 53.35 8.82 -8.41
C ALA A 174 53.91 10.20 -8.80
N GLY A 175 54.47 10.89 -7.80
CA GLY A 175 55.63 11.77 -7.97
C GLY A 175 55.37 13.28 -8.07
N LEU A 176 55.84 14.02 -7.05
CA LEU A 176 56.80 15.14 -7.21
C LEU A 176 57.23 15.66 -5.82
N VAL A 177 58.23 14.99 -5.23
CA VAL A 177 59.02 15.54 -4.12
C VAL A 177 60.26 16.18 -4.74
N GLY A 178 60.39 17.50 -4.64
CA GLY A 178 61.62 18.18 -5.04
C GLY A 178 61.54 19.70 -5.02
N SER A 179 61.89 20.33 -3.89
CA SER A 179 62.86 21.45 -3.83
C SER A 179 62.83 22.14 -2.46
N ARG A 180 63.90 22.00 -1.68
CA ARG A 180 64.31 23.01 -0.69
C ARG A 180 65.80 23.25 -0.83
N LEU A 181 66.14 24.25 -1.64
CA LEU A 181 67.42 24.94 -1.58
C LEU A 181 67.50 25.68 -0.23
N ARG A 182 68.39 25.24 0.66
CA ARG A 182 68.87 26.06 1.77
C ARG A 182 70.10 26.84 1.31
N ARG A 183 69.98 28.17 1.29
CA ARG A 183 71.12 29.09 1.15
C ARG A 183 72.01 29.00 2.38
N ARG A 184 73.31 29.01 2.15
CA ARG A 184 74.37 29.22 3.14
C ARG A 184 74.34 30.67 3.63
N ALA A 185 74.55 30.85 4.93
CA ALA A 185 75.35 31.90 5.51
C ALA A 185 76.23 31.22 6.57
#